data_AF-A0A969QLP5-F1
#
_entry.id   AF-A0A969QLP5-F1
#
_cell.length_a   1.000
_cell.length_b   1.000
_cell.length_c   1.000
_cell.angle_alpha   90.00
_cell.angle_beta   90.00
_cell.angle_gamma   90.00
#
_symmetry.space_group_name_H-M   'P 1'
#
loop_
_entity.id
_entity.type
_entity.pdbx_description
1 polymer ?
#
loop_
_entity_poly.entity_id
_entity_poly.type
_entity_poly.pdbx_seq_one_letter_code
_entity_poly.pdbx_strand_id
1 'polypeptide(L)'
;MIRISQLLALGTVGLLSLAGCSNPDQATNPSVVDSAQQASTDAANTAADAAKDAAGAANTAADAAKDAAGAAKDTAQTAMTTGTAAMGAGELMSVVTNTKTAVEAGDFAKAKEEFAKFGDSWSKVGEGIKAASADGYTAIETNVGSVNTALGEAQPDSTQVMDALTALGASIESVAKP
;
A
#
# COMPACT_ATOMS: atom_id res chain seq x y z
N MET A 1 12.08 7.57 11.58
CA MET A 1 12.09 9.05 11.47
C MET A 1 13.47 9.49 11.01
N ILE A 2 13.64 9.88 9.74
CA ILE A 2 14.87 10.53 9.27
C ILE A 2 14.41 11.72 8.44
N ARG A 3 14.71 12.93 8.94
CA ARG A 3 14.48 14.19 8.24
C ARG A 3 15.74 14.51 7.44
N ILE A 4 15.61 14.61 6.12
CA ILE A 4 16.65 15.16 5.26
C ILE A 4 16.25 16.61 5.00
N SER A 5 16.85 17.49 5.80
CA SER A 5 16.81 18.93 5.61
C SER A 5 18.00 19.37 4.76
N GLN A 6 17.71 20.35 3.90
CA GLN A 6 18.65 21.25 3.22
C GLN A 6 19.45 20.68 2.03
N LEU A 7 19.18 21.25 0.85
CA LEU A 7 20.24 22.00 0.18
C LEU A 7 19.66 23.19 -0.59
N LEU A 8 20.12 24.36 -0.17
CA LEU A 8 19.89 25.67 -0.74
C LEU A 8 20.67 25.82 -2.05
N ALA A 9 20.06 26.58 -2.97
CA ALA A 9 20.70 27.56 -3.85
C ALA A 9 21.73 27.08 -4.90
N LEU A 10 21.35 27.22 -6.16
CA LEU A 10 22.22 27.79 -7.20
C LEU A 10 21.37 28.68 -8.11
N GLY A 11 21.14 29.90 -7.64
CA GLY A 11 20.65 30.99 -8.48
C GLY A 11 21.80 31.49 -9.34
N THR A 12 21.81 31.14 -10.62
CA THR A 12 22.69 31.79 -11.59
C THR A 12 22.01 33.05 -12.09
N VAL A 13 22.20 34.15 -11.36
CA VAL A 13 21.95 35.50 -11.88
C VAL A 13 23.09 35.83 -12.85
N GLY A 14 22.88 35.50 -14.13
CA GLY A 14 23.72 35.97 -15.22
C GLY A 14 23.43 37.45 -15.49
N LEU A 15 24.04 38.34 -14.72
CA LEU A 15 24.02 39.78 -14.99
C LEU A 15 25.15 40.10 -15.97
N LEU A 16 24.85 39.99 -17.26
CA LEU A 16 25.73 40.43 -18.34
C LEU A 16 25.70 41.97 -18.38
N SER A 17 26.63 42.62 -17.69
CA SER A 17 26.85 44.06 -17.78
C SER A 17 27.47 44.40 -19.13
N LEU A 18 26.64 44.65 -20.14
CA LEU A 18 27.08 45.30 -21.37
C LEU A 18 27.23 46.80 -21.10
N ALA A 19 28.44 47.23 -20.73
CA ALA A 19 28.82 48.63 -20.76
C ALA A 19 28.93 49.10 -22.22
N GLY A 20 27.79 49.44 -22.81
CA GLY A 20 27.73 50.19 -24.07
C GLY A 20 28.02 51.66 -23.78
N CYS A 21 29.17 52.15 -24.27
CA CYS A 21 29.56 53.54 -24.23
C CYS A 21 28.47 54.43 -24.85
N SER A 22 27.94 55.37 -24.07
CA SER A 22 26.97 56.36 -24.53
C SER A 22 27.67 57.45 -25.33
N ASN A 23 27.31 57.59 -26.61
CA ASN A 23 27.68 58.72 -27.45
C ASN A 23 26.60 59.81 -27.28
N PRO A 24 26.93 61.08 -26.96
CA PRO A 24 25.94 62.15 -26.87
C PRO A 24 25.72 62.76 -28.26
N ASP A 25 24.91 62.11 -29.08
CA ASP A 25 24.26 62.77 -30.22
C ASP A 25 22.82 62.26 -30.31
N GLN A 26 21.95 62.86 -29.50
CA GLN A 26 20.51 62.73 -29.67
C GLN A 26 20.06 63.61 -30.84
N ALA A 27 19.89 62.99 -32.00
CA ALA A 27 18.78 63.34 -32.86
C ALA A 27 17.53 62.64 -32.27
N THR A 28 16.65 63.40 -31.63
CA THR A 28 15.37 62.89 -31.12
C THR A 28 14.45 62.54 -32.27
N ASN A 29 14.59 61.33 -32.81
CA ASN A 29 13.59 60.72 -33.69
C ASN A 29 12.60 59.92 -32.81
N PRO A 30 11.34 60.34 -32.68
CA PRO A 30 10.37 59.73 -31.76
C PRO A 30 10.06 58.25 -32.06
N SER A 31 10.42 57.74 -33.24
CA SER A 31 10.16 56.34 -33.63
C SER A 31 11.04 55.29 -32.95
N VAL A 32 12.25 55.63 -32.50
CA VAL A 32 13.23 54.64 -32.02
C VAL A 32 13.05 54.31 -30.53
N VAL A 33 12.54 55.27 -29.75
CA VAL A 33 12.18 55.09 -28.33
C VAL A 33 10.93 54.23 -28.16
N ASP A 34 9.96 54.33 -29.08
CA ASP A 34 8.72 53.54 -29.05
C ASP A 34 9.00 52.05 -29.36
N SER A 35 9.87 51.79 -30.34
CA SER A 35 10.27 50.42 -30.73
C SER A 35 11.08 49.70 -29.64
N ALA A 36 11.94 50.42 -28.91
CA ALA A 36 12.72 49.87 -27.80
C ALA A 36 11.84 49.58 -26.57
N GLN A 37 10.88 50.47 -26.27
CA GLN A 37 9.94 50.29 -25.16
C GLN A 37 8.95 49.14 -25.43
N GLN A 38 8.50 48.99 -26.68
CA GLN A 38 7.68 47.86 -27.13
C GLN A 38 8.43 46.52 -27.01
N ALA A 39 9.68 46.44 -27.49
CA ALA A 39 10.51 45.24 -27.37
C ALA A 39 10.78 44.83 -25.91
N SER A 40 10.94 45.81 -25.01
CA SER A 40 11.11 45.54 -23.57
C SER A 40 9.84 44.99 -22.90
N THR A 41 8.66 45.40 -23.39
CA THR A 41 7.36 44.95 -22.87
C THR A 41 7.04 43.54 -23.36
N ASP A 42 7.34 43.22 -24.63
CA ASP A 42 7.12 41.89 -25.20
C ASP A 42 8.03 40.84 -24.55
N ALA A 43 9.29 41.20 -24.24
CA ALA A 43 10.20 40.34 -23.50
C ALA A 43 9.72 40.09 -22.07
N ALA A 44 9.18 41.12 -21.40
CA ALA A 44 8.61 40.99 -20.05
C ALA A 44 7.35 40.10 -20.03
N ASN A 45 6.48 40.25 -21.03
CA ASN A 45 5.28 39.41 -21.16
C ASN A 45 5.63 37.95 -21.48
N THR A 46 6.59 37.72 -22.39
CA THR A 46 7.09 36.37 -22.70
C THR A 46 7.70 35.70 -21.48
N ALA A 47 8.47 36.44 -20.67
CA ALA A 47 9.03 35.92 -19.42
C ALA A 47 7.94 35.62 -18.37
N ALA A 48 6.90 36.45 -18.28
CA ALA A 48 5.78 36.24 -17.37
C ALA A 48 4.93 35.01 -17.75
N ASP A 49 4.71 34.77 -19.03
CA ASP A 49 3.97 33.60 -19.49
C ASP A 49 4.78 32.30 -19.34
N ALA A 50 6.09 32.33 -19.64
CA ALA A 50 6.98 31.21 -19.34
C ALA A 50 7.03 30.87 -17.83
N ALA A 51 6.96 31.89 -16.96
CA ALA A 51 6.90 31.68 -15.51
C ALA A 51 5.58 31.05 -15.05
N LYS A 52 4.44 31.41 -15.67
CA LYS A 52 3.13 30.79 -15.38
C LYS A 52 3.09 29.33 -15.85
N ASP A 53 3.63 29.04 -17.03
CA ASP A 53 3.69 27.67 -17.57
C ASP A 53 4.57 26.78 -16.69
N ALA A 54 5.72 27.30 -16.24
CA ALA A 54 6.60 26.60 -15.30
C ALA A 54 5.92 26.33 -13.94
N ALA A 55 5.14 27.29 -13.44
CA ALA A 55 4.35 27.11 -12.21
C ALA A 55 3.23 26.08 -12.38
N GLY A 56 2.55 26.08 -13.53
CA GLY A 56 1.54 25.07 -13.88
C GLY A 56 2.13 23.66 -13.94
N ALA A 57 3.26 23.50 -14.62
CA ALA A 57 4.00 22.23 -14.69
C ALA A 57 4.47 21.75 -13.31
N ALA A 58 4.96 22.66 -12.46
CA ALA A 58 5.35 22.34 -11.09
C ALA A 58 4.16 21.85 -10.24
N ASN A 59 2.97 22.45 -10.41
CA ASN A 59 1.77 22.03 -9.70
C ASN A 59 1.28 20.66 -10.18
N THR A 60 1.30 20.40 -11.50
CA THR A 60 1.00 19.08 -12.07
C THR A 60 1.97 18.01 -11.55
N ALA A 61 3.27 18.31 -11.47
CA ALA A 61 4.25 17.39 -10.92
C ALA A 61 4.03 17.12 -9.42
N ALA A 62 3.62 18.13 -8.65
CA ALA A 62 3.31 17.98 -7.23
C ALA A 62 2.07 17.10 -6.99
N ASP A 63 1.03 17.21 -7.82
CA ASP A 63 -0.16 16.38 -7.70
C ASP A 63 0.12 14.93 -8.13
N ALA A 64 0.86 14.72 -9.23
CA ALA A 64 1.31 13.39 -9.62
C ALA A 64 2.18 12.71 -8.54
N ALA A 65 3.02 13.48 -7.83
CA ALA A 65 3.81 12.96 -6.73
C ALA A 65 2.96 12.56 -5.51
N LYS A 66 1.85 13.27 -5.23
CA LYS A 66 0.91 12.89 -4.17
C LYS A 66 0.14 11.63 -4.52
N ASP A 67 -0.32 11.51 -5.76
CA ASP A 67 -1.04 10.32 -6.23
C ASP A 67 -0.13 9.08 -6.18
N ALA A 68 1.12 9.22 -6.63
CA ALA A 68 2.12 8.16 -6.53
C ALA A 68 2.42 7.76 -5.06
N ALA A 69 2.50 8.74 -4.15
CA ALA A 69 2.69 8.48 -2.73
C ALA A 69 1.47 7.77 -2.10
N GLY A 70 0.25 8.11 -2.55
CA GLY A 70 -0.98 7.41 -2.17
C GLY A 70 -0.97 5.94 -2.61
N ALA A 71 -0.70 5.69 -3.90
CA ALA A 71 -0.62 4.34 -4.44
C ALA A 71 0.46 3.48 -3.77
N ALA A 72 1.62 4.07 -3.45
CA ALA A 72 2.69 3.38 -2.73
C ALA A 72 2.27 3.00 -1.29
N LYS A 73 1.50 3.86 -0.61
CA LYS A 73 0.96 3.57 0.72
C LYS A 73 -0.05 2.43 0.68
N ASP A 74 -0.95 2.43 -0.31
CA ASP A 74 -1.96 1.37 -0.47
C ASP A 74 -1.31 0.02 -0.78
N THR A 75 -0.26 0.04 -1.61
CA THR A 75 0.55 -1.15 -1.91
C THR A 75 1.27 -1.68 -0.66
N ALA A 76 1.86 -0.80 0.14
CA ALA A 76 2.53 -1.18 1.38
C ALA A 76 1.55 -1.75 2.42
N GLN A 77 0.35 -1.16 2.52
CA GLN A 77 -0.71 -1.66 3.40
C GLN A 77 -1.18 -3.04 2.96
N THR A 78 -1.39 -3.25 1.65
CA THR A 78 -1.75 -4.54 1.07
C THR A 78 -0.67 -5.60 1.36
N ALA A 79 0.60 -5.26 1.19
CA ALA A 79 1.70 -6.17 1.49
C ALA A 79 1.76 -6.55 2.99
N MET A 80 1.51 -5.60 3.89
CA MET A 80 1.44 -5.88 5.34
C MET A 80 0.25 -6.78 5.71
N THR A 81 -0.91 -6.57 5.10
CA THR A 81 -2.09 -7.43 5.33
C THR A 81 -1.86 -8.85 4.82
N THR A 82 -1.24 -9.00 3.64
CA THR A 82 -0.90 -10.32 3.08
C THR A 82 0.14 -11.03 3.94
N GLY A 83 1.18 -10.32 4.40
CA GLY A 83 2.19 -10.90 5.30
C GLY A 83 1.60 -11.35 6.65
N THR A 84 0.66 -10.59 7.20
CA THR A 84 -0.06 -10.95 8.43
C THR A 84 -0.95 -12.17 8.23
N ALA A 85 -1.67 -12.25 7.10
CA ALA A 85 -2.48 -13.40 6.75
C ALA A 85 -1.64 -14.68 6.61
N ALA A 86 -0.47 -14.60 5.96
CA ALA A 86 0.44 -15.75 5.81
C ALA A 86 0.99 -16.24 7.16
N MET A 87 1.38 -15.32 8.05
CA MET A 87 1.86 -15.68 9.39
C MET A 87 0.77 -16.37 10.22
N GLY A 88 -0.45 -15.83 10.25
CA GLY A 88 -1.52 -16.47 11.01
C GLY A 88 -2.08 -17.74 10.35
N ALA A 89 -1.95 -17.92 9.04
CA ALA A 89 -2.24 -19.22 8.41
C ALA A 89 -1.34 -20.33 8.97
N GLY A 90 -0.08 -20.02 9.30
CA GLY A 90 0.83 -20.93 10.01
C GLY A 90 0.37 -21.26 11.44
N GLU A 91 -0.14 -20.28 12.18
CA GLU A 91 -0.73 -20.49 13.52
C GLU A 91 -1.97 -21.39 13.44
N LEU A 92 -2.88 -21.10 12.50
CA LEU A 92 -4.09 -21.91 12.27
C LEU A 92 -3.74 -23.36 11.90
N MET A 93 -2.75 -23.56 11.02
CA MET A 93 -2.30 -24.90 10.64
C MET A 93 -1.68 -25.67 11.82
N SER A 94 -0.98 -24.97 12.71
CA SER A 94 -0.43 -25.57 13.94
C SER A 94 -1.55 -26.07 14.85
N VAL A 95 -2.63 -25.29 15.02
CA VAL A 95 -3.81 -25.72 15.79
C VAL A 95 -4.47 -26.95 15.15
N VAL A 96 -4.67 -26.95 13.83
CA VAL A 96 -5.24 -28.10 13.10
C VAL A 96 -4.38 -29.35 13.32
N THR A 97 -3.05 -29.22 13.22
CA THR A 97 -2.11 -30.33 13.41
C THR A 97 -2.14 -30.88 14.84
N ASN A 98 -2.11 -30.01 15.85
CA ASN A 98 -2.19 -30.43 17.25
C ASN A 98 -3.52 -31.12 17.56
N THR A 99 -4.62 -30.61 17.01
CA THR A 99 -5.94 -31.23 17.14
C THR A 99 -5.95 -32.61 16.50
N LYS A 100 -5.36 -32.76 15.31
CA LYS A 100 -5.21 -34.06 14.64
C LYS A 100 -4.47 -35.08 15.52
N THR A 101 -3.31 -34.70 16.06
CA THR A 101 -2.55 -35.55 16.97
C THR A 101 -3.35 -35.99 18.21
N ALA A 102 -4.17 -35.11 18.77
CA ALA A 102 -5.01 -35.47 19.92
C ALA A 102 -6.11 -36.48 19.56
N VAL A 103 -6.74 -36.33 18.39
CA VAL A 103 -7.76 -37.27 17.90
C VAL A 103 -7.14 -38.62 17.54
N GLU A 104 -5.98 -38.65 16.91
CA GLU A 104 -5.23 -39.90 16.63
C GLU A 104 -4.89 -40.66 17.92
N ALA A 105 -4.67 -39.94 19.02
CA ALA A 105 -4.46 -40.52 20.34
C ALA A 105 -5.77 -40.94 21.05
N GLY A 106 -6.93 -40.68 20.44
CA GLY A 106 -8.26 -40.89 21.06
C GLY A 106 -8.60 -39.90 22.17
N ASP A 107 -7.81 -38.83 22.35
CA ASP A 107 -7.98 -37.82 23.39
C ASP A 107 -8.84 -36.66 22.88
N PHE A 108 -10.15 -36.90 22.80
CA PHE A 108 -11.10 -35.90 22.33
C PHE A 108 -11.28 -34.71 23.28
N ALA A 109 -10.93 -34.84 24.56
CA ALA A 109 -10.94 -33.72 25.49
C ALA A 109 -9.82 -32.73 25.11
N LYS A 110 -8.61 -33.25 24.90
CA LYS A 110 -7.48 -32.46 24.41
C LYS A 110 -7.72 -31.94 23.01
N ALA A 111 -8.36 -32.70 22.11
CA ALA A 111 -8.69 -32.21 20.78
C ALA A 111 -9.59 -30.97 20.84
N LYS A 112 -10.61 -30.95 21.71
CA LYS A 112 -11.47 -29.77 21.91
C LYS A 112 -10.68 -28.59 22.48
N GLU A 113 -9.79 -28.84 23.44
CA GLU A 113 -8.93 -27.80 24.02
C GLU A 113 -7.99 -27.19 22.97
N GLU A 114 -7.32 -28.01 22.16
CA GLU A 114 -6.47 -27.56 21.07
C GLU A 114 -7.28 -26.78 20.04
N PHE A 115 -8.42 -27.31 19.60
CA PHE A 115 -9.23 -26.67 18.58
C PHE A 115 -9.86 -25.35 19.03
N ALA A 116 -10.11 -25.16 20.34
CA ALA A 116 -10.58 -23.88 20.87
C ALA A 116 -9.61 -22.71 20.56
N LYS A 117 -8.30 -22.99 20.50
CA LYS A 117 -7.26 -22.00 20.14
C LYS A 117 -7.37 -21.52 18.69
N PHE A 118 -8.13 -22.23 17.86
CA PHE A 118 -8.39 -21.84 16.47
C PHE A 118 -9.10 -20.48 16.43
N GLY A 119 -10.11 -20.28 17.28
CA GLY A 119 -10.88 -19.02 17.32
C GLY A 119 -10.02 -17.80 17.63
N ASP A 120 -9.10 -17.93 18.59
CA ASP A 120 -8.17 -16.86 18.96
C ASP A 120 -7.25 -16.48 17.80
N SER A 121 -6.71 -17.48 17.10
CA SER A 121 -5.85 -17.27 15.94
C SER A 121 -6.64 -16.71 14.75
N TRP A 122 -7.86 -17.22 14.53
CA TRP A 122 -8.76 -16.81 13.46
C TRP A 122 -9.15 -15.34 13.58
N SER A 123 -9.42 -14.86 14.79
CA SER A 123 -9.79 -13.46 15.05
C SER A 123 -8.73 -12.45 14.56
N LYS A 124 -7.46 -12.87 14.48
CA LYS A 124 -6.35 -12.01 14.04
C LYS A 124 -6.18 -11.96 12.52
N VAL A 125 -6.61 -13.01 11.81
CA VAL A 125 -6.34 -13.15 10.36
C VAL A 125 -7.57 -13.30 9.48
N GLY A 126 -8.74 -13.59 10.04
CA GLY A 126 -9.98 -13.84 9.30
C GLY A 126 -10.33 -12.67 8.37
N GLU A 127 -10.28 -11.43 8.84
CA GLU A 127 -10.55 -10.26 8.00
C GLU A 127 -9.51 -10.06 6.88
N GLY A 128 -8.23 -10.34 7.16
CA GLY A 128 -7.18 -10.30 6.14
C GLY A 128 -7.39 -11.35 5.05
N ILE A 129 -7.76 -12.56 5.45
CA ILE A 129 -8.12 -13.65 4.53
C ILE A 129 -9.35 -13.28 3.72
N LYS A 130 -10.39 -12.71 4.35
CA LYS A 130 -11.62 -12.27 3.67
C LYS A 130 -11.36 -11.18 2.63
N ALA A 131 -10.50 -10.22 2.95
CA ALA A 131 -10.09 -9.17 2.02
C ALA A 131 -9.34 -9.73 0.81
N ALA A 132 -8.51 -10.76 1.01
CA ALA A 132 -7.77 -11.43 -0.06
C ALA A 132 -8.62 -12.43 -0.87
N SER A 133 -9.51 -13.16 -0.20
CA SER A 133 -10.34 -14.22 -0.77
C SER A 133 -11.60 -14.45 0.08
N ALA A 134 -12.73 -13.91 -0.38
CA ALA A 134 -14.03 -14.13 0.27
C ALA A 134 -14.47 -15.61 0.23
N ASP A 135 -14.17 -16.31 -0.87
CA ASP A 135 -14.46 -17.74 -1.02
C ASP A 135 -13.61 -18.57 -0.06
N GLY A 136 -12.31 -18.24 0.05
CA GLY A 136 -11.40 -18.89 0.98
C GLY A 136 -11.82 -18.71 2.44
N TYR A 137 -12.23 -17.50 2.83
CA TYR A 137 -12.81 -17.23 4.14
C TYR A 137 -14.04 -18.10 4.43
N THR A 138 -14.99 -18.14 3.48
CA THR A 138 -16.24 -18.91 3.60
C THR A 138 -15.96 -20.42 3.72
N ALA A 139 -15.01 -20.94 2.94
CA ALA A 139 -14.60 -22.34 3.00
C ALA A 139 -14.01 -22.70 4.36
N ILE A 140 -13.18 -21.81 4.93
CA ILE A 140 -12.61 -22.01 6.28
C ILE A 140 -13.72 -22.00 7.34
N GLU A 141 -14.62 -21.01 7.33
CA GLU A 141 -15.73 -20.95 8.30
C GLU A 141 -16.62 -22.20 8.24
N THR A 142 -16.92 -22.66 7.02
CA THR A 142 -17.70 -23.89 6.81
C THR A 142 -17.00 -25.09 7.44
N ASN A 143 -15.71 -25.27 7.17
CA ASN A 143 -14.94 -26.39 7.71
C ASN A 143 -14.73 -26.31 9.22
N VAL A 144 -14.58 -25.10 9.79
CA VAL A 144 -14.59 -24.90 11.25
C VAL A 144 -15.92 -25.35 11.85
N GLY A 145 -17.04 -25.04 11.19
CA GLY A 145 -18.37 -25.52 11.57
C GLY A 145 -18.45 -27.05 11.59
N SER A 146 -17.91 -27.71 10.56
CA SER A 146 -17.84 -29.18 10.49
C SER A 146 -17.00 -29.79 11.61
N VAL A 147 -15.82 -29.23 11.90
CA VAL A 147 -14.97 -29.70 13.02
C VAL A 147 -15.67 -29.52 14.36
N ASN A 148 -16.27 -28.35 14.61
CA ASN A 148 -17.02 -28.09 15.85
C ASN A 148 -18.21 -29.03 16.02
N THR A 149 -18.90 -29.36 14.92
CA THR A 149 -20.01 -30.32 14.95
C THR A 149 -19.50 -31.71 15.34
N ALA A 150 -18.47 -32.22 14.64
CA ALA A 150 -17.93 -33.56 14.89
C ALA A 150 -17.31 -33.70 16.29
N LEU A 151 -16.55 -32.70 16.74
CA LEU A 151 -16.01 -32.67 18.11
C LEU A 151 -17.10 -32.43 19.16
N GLY A 152 -18.22 -31.80 18.81
CA GLY A 152 -19.31 -31.47 19.72
C GLY A 152 -20.16 -32.67 20.13
N GLU A 153 -20.06 -33.79 19.41
CA GLU A 153 -20.82 -35.00 19.69
C GLU A 153 -20.49 -35.59 21.07
N ALA A 154 -21.45 -36.32 21.66
CA ALA A 154 -21.27 -36.99 22.95
C ALA A 154 -20.14 -38.05 22.90
N GLN A 155 -20.00 -38.70 21.75
CA GLN A 155 -18.90 -39.60 21.42
C GLN A 155 -18.39 -39.24 20.02
N PRO A 156 -17.42 -38.34 19.90
CA PRO A 156 -16.90 -37.92 18.60
C PRO A 156 -16.36 -39.12 17.79
N ASP A 157 -16.77 -39.22 16.54
CA ASP A 157 -16.21 -40.19 15.62
C ASP A 157 -14.83 -39.72 15.11
N SER A 158 -13.80 -40.52 15.37
CA SER A 158 -12.42 -40.17 14.99
C SER A 158 -12.27 -39.92 13.49
N THR A 159 -12.97 -40.68 12.64
CA THR A 159 -12.84 -40.57 11.18
C THR A 159 -13.46 -39.26 10.71
N GLN A 160 -14.68 -38.94 11.17
CA GLN A 160 -15.36 -37.69 10.84
C GLN A 160 -14.58 -36.46 11.30
N VAL A 161 -13.99 -36.52 12.50
CA VAL A 161 -13.16 -35.42 13.01
C VAL A 161 -11.88 -35.28 12.16
N MET A 162 -11.23 -36.38 11.75
CA MET A 162 -10.05 -36.34 10.89
C MET A 162 -10.34 -35.84 9.47
N ASP A 163 -11.47 -36.23 8.90
CA ASP A 163 -11.91 -35.75 7.59
C ASP A 163 -12.19 -34.25 7.64
N ALA A 164 -12.92 -33.77 8.66
CA ALA A 164 -13.21 -32.36 8.84
C ALA A 164 -11.93 -31.51 9.06
N LEU A 165 -11.00 -31.99 9.90
CA LEU A 165 -9.71 -31.31 10.13
C LEU A 165 -8.82 -31.32 8.88
N THR A 166 -8.92 -32.35 8.04
CA THR A 166 -8.18 -32.41 6.77
C THR A 166 -8.76 -31.43 5.75
N ALA A 167 -10.08 -31.35 5.63
CA ALA A 167 -10.74 -30.35 4.79
C ALA A 167 -10.39 -28.92 5.24
N LEU A 168 -10.43 -28.66 6.57
CA LEU A 168 -10.03 -27.37 7.14
C LEU A 168 -8.59 -27.01 6.81
N GLY A 169 -7.65 -27.94 7.00
CA GLY A 169 -6.24 -27.75 6.65
C GLY A 169 -6.06 -27.39 5.17
N ALA A 170 -6.74 -28.11 4.27
CA ALA A 170 -6.68 -27.82 2.84
C ALA A 170 -7.19 -26.42 2.49
N SER A 171 -8.26 -25.93 3.14
CA SER A 171 -8.75 -24.56 2.94
C SER A 171 -7.75 -23.51 3.42
N ILE A 172 -7.11 -23.74 4.57
CA ILE A 172 -6.06 -22.83 5.11
C ILE A 172 -4.85 -22.79 4.16
N GLU A 173 -4.40 -23.95 3.66
CA GLU A 173 -3.30 -24.01 2.69
C GLU A 173 -3.64 -23.36 1.35
N SER A 174 -4.92 -23.34 0.97
CA SER A 174 -5.37 -22.71 -0.27
C SER A 174 -5.24 -21.19 -0.18
N VAL A 175 -5.65 -20.59 0.94
CA VAL A 175 -5.58 -19.13 1.15
C VAL A 175 -4.18 -18.63 1.51
N ALA A 176 -3.29 -19.52 1.95
CA ALA A 176 -1.91 -19.19 2.27
C ALA A 176 -1.00 -19.09 1.03
N LYS A 177 -1.47 -19.54 -0.15
CA LYS A 177 -0.72 -19.43 -1.40
C LYS A 177 -0.84 -17.99 -1.95
N PRO A 178 0.27 -17.35 -2.35
CA PRO A 178 0.28 -16.02 -2.94
C PRO A 178 -0.34 -15.99 -4.35
#